data_AF-A0A373DTQ0-F1
#
_entry.id   AF-A0A373DTQ0-F1
#
_cell.length_a   1.000
_cell.length_b   1.000
_cell.length_c   1.000
_cell.angle_alpha   90.00
_cell.angle_beta   90.00
_cell.angle_gamma   90.00
#
_symmetry.space_group_name_H-M   'P 1'
#
loop_
_entity.id
_entity.type
_entity.pdbx_description
1 polymer ?
#
loop_
_entity_poly.entity_id
_entity_poly.type
_entity_poly.pdbx_seq_one_letter_code
_entity_poly.pdbx_strand_id
1 'polypeptide(L)'
;MPPTPPHVQALGEIPLIDHHCHGVVEQTLDRPAFEEMITESNWAVPGGTSMFESQLGVAIRRWCGPVLDLEPHASAEHYLERRAELDPRTVNERLLRAAGIDRYLIETGHRGDDILDPEGMATRSGAAADTVVRLERVAEQLAESEPAAAGYPDLFRAALREQLRDAVGVKSIAAYRIGLDFDPERPSDAEVRRAAASWFTEIEGGAAVRISDPVLIRFGIWTAVDEGQAIQFHIGFGDPDVDLHRCDPLLLTEWLRLTRTSGARVLLLHCYPFHRNAGYLAHVFPHVFCDVGLAINYVGARSPQVIAESLELTPFDRALFSTDAWGLAELYHLGAHLFRRGLHATIDEWIAAGEWSAADGDRLIRRICGENAIRAYGLDRVPAFPAAGGAA
;
A
#
# COMPACT_ATOMS: atom_id res chain seq x y z
N MET A 1 8.38 36.11 -25.70
CA MET A 1 8.54 34.84 -24.99
C MET A 1 8.44 35.15 -23.51
N PRO A 2 7.44 34.64 -22.78
CA PRO A 2 7.56 34.64 -21.34
C PRO A 2 8.62 33.60 -20.94
N PRO A 3 9.46 33.88 -19.93
CA PRO A 3 10.45 32.93 -19.44
C PRO A 3 9.73 31.76 -18.75
N THR A 4 10.16 30.53 -19.02
CA THR A 4 9.77 29.34 -18.26
C THR A 4 10.25 29.52 -16.82
N PRO A 5 9.38 29.49 -15.78
CA PRO A 5 9.88 29.41 -14.41
C PRO A 5 10.42 27.99 -14.18
N PRO A 6 11.67 27.81 -13.74
CA PRO A 6 12.13 26.55 -13.18
C PRO A 6 11.74 26.57 -11.70
N HIS A 7 10.56 26.06 -11.35
CA HIS A 7 10.25 25.79 -9.95
C HIS A 7 9.51 24.48 -9.85
N VAL A 8 10.33 23.44 -9.80
CA VAL A 8 9.98 22.13 -9.30
C VAL A 8 11.20 21.75 -8.47
N GLN A 9 11.07 21.62 -7.15
CA GLN A 9 12.10 20.98 -6.32
C GLN A 9 12.62 19.75 -7.06
N ALA A 10 13.94 19.54 -7.09
CA ALA A 10 14.48 18.38 -7.79
C ALA A 10 13.70 17.14 -7.34
N LEU A 11 13.20 16.33 -8.27
CA LEU A 11 12.26 15.23 -8.02
C LEU A 11 12.56 14.40 -6.75
N GLY A 12 13.84 14.26 -6.38
CA GLY A 12 14.29 13.53 -5.19
C GLY A 12 14.28 14.27 -3.85
N GLU A 13 13.91 15.56 -3.79
CA GLU A 13 13.99 16.37 -2.55
C GLU A 13 12.68 16.41 -1.75
N ILE A 14 11.56 15.96 -2.31
CA ILE A 14 10.27 15.96 -1.60
C ILE A 14 10.17 14.69 -0.75
N PRO A 15 10.09 14.81 0.59
CA PRO A 15 9.88 13.66 1.47
C PRO A 15 8.60 12.91 1.12
N LEU A 16 8.67 11.58 1.15
CA LEU A 16 7.51 10.71 0.99
C LEU A 16 7.19 10.00 2.31
N ILE A 17 5.91 9.88 2.63
CA ILE A 17 5.40 8.91 3.60
C ILE A 17 4.71 7.81 2.80
N ASP A 18 5.33 6.64 2.76
CA ASP A 18 4.75 5.46 2.14
C ASP A 18 3.71 4.87 3.09
N HIS A 19 2.44 5.19 2.86
CA HIS A 19 1.40 4.88 3.84
C HIS A 19 0.92 3.42 3.80
N HIS A 20 1.41 2.63 2.85
CA HIS A 20 1.16 1.20 2.78
C HIS A 20 2.25 0.47 1.99
N CYS A 21 2.98 -0.39 2.69
CA CYS A 21 4.00 -1.24 2.10
C CYS A 21 4.29 -2.46 3.02
N HIS A 22 5.23 -3.30 2.61
CA HIS A 22 5.64 -4.52 3.33
C HIS A 22 7.17 -4.67 3.41
N GLY A 23 7.68 -5.49 4.32
CA GLY A 23 9.11 -5.77 4.42
C GLY A 23 9.79 -6.23 3.11
N VAL A 24 11.10 -6.06 3.05
CA VAL A 24 11.96 -6.64 2.00
C VAL A 24 12.53 -7.99 2.43
N VAL A 25 12.81 -8.87 1.47
CA VAL A 25 13.57 -10.09 1.73
C VAL A 25 15.06 -9.76 1.87
N GLU A 26 15.78 -10.55 2.65
CA GLU A 26 17.22 -10.37 2.89
C GLU A 26 18.00 -11.63 2.50
N GLN A 27 17.76 -12.10 1.28
CA GLN A 27 18.43 -13.26 0.71
C GLN A 27 18.74 -13.03 -0.77
N THR A 28 19.79 -13.68 -1.27
CA THR A 28 20.07 -13.70 -2.70
C THR A 28 19.02 -14.55 -3.40
N LEU A 29 18.41 -13.98 -4.44
CA LEU A 29 17.37 -14.64 -5.23
C LEU A 29 17.97 -15.12 -6.54
N ASP A 30 17.60 -16.33 -6.95
CA ASP A 30 17.80 -16.76 -8.32
C ASP A 30 16.74 -16.13 -9.24
N ARG A 31 16.85 -16.39 -10.55
CA ARG A 31 15.95 -15.79 -11.54
C ARG A 31 14.48 -16.14 -11.29
N PRO A 32 14.08 -17.41 -11.10
CA PRO A 32 12.70 -17.75 -10.81
C PRO A 32 12.16 -17.02 -9.57
N ALA A 33 12.90 -17.04 -8.45
CA ALA A 33 12.44 -16.39 -7.22
C ALA A 33 12.34 -14.87 -7.35
N PHE A 34 13.23 -14.23 -8.13
CA PHE A 34 13.11 -12.80 -8.43
C PHE A 34 11.89 -12.51 -9.32
N GLU A 35 11.66 -13.31 -10.35
CA GLU A 35 10.53 -13.12 -11.27
C GLU A 35 9.17 -13.35 -10.60
N GLU A 36 9.09 -14.26 -9.64
CA GLU A 36 7.91 -14.46 -8.78
C GLU A 36 7.58 -13.22 -7.95
N MET A 37 8.56 -12.37 -7.62
CA MET A 37 8.35 -11.14 -6.83
C MET A 37 8.05 -9.89 -7.68
N ILE A 38 8.03 -10.01 -9.01
CA ILE A 38 7.67 -8.91 -9.92
C ILE A 38 6.42 -9.25 -10.74
N THR A 39 5.55 -10.09 -10.17
CA THR A 39 4.25 -10.49 -10.69
C THR A 39 3.30 -10.74 -9.52
N GLU A 40 2.02 -10.41 -9.69
CA GLU A 40 0.97 -10.84 -8.76
C GLU A 40 0.53 -12.28 -9.03
N SER A 41 1.01 -12.93 -10.10
CA SER A 41 0.64 -14.31 -10.42
C SER A 41 1.35 -15.30 -9.49
N ASN A 42 0.58 -16.19 -8.86
CA ASN A 42 1.13 -17.37 -8.17
C ASN A 42 1.43 -18.55 -9.11
N TRP A 43 1.23 -18.39 -10.42
CA TRP A 43 1.62 -19.39 -11.42
C TRP A 43 3.04 -19.13 -11.90
N ALA A 44 3.78 -20.23 -12.08
CA ALA A 44 5.12 -20.18 -12.66
C ALA A 44 5.11 -19.49 -14.02
N VAL A 45 6.17 -18.72 -14.27
CA VAL A 45 6.39 -18.06 -15.57
C VAL A 45 6.39 -19.11 -16.68
N PRO A 46 5.53 -18.97 -17.72
CA PRO A 46 5.49 -19.93 -18.81
C PRO A 46 6.85 -20.13 -19.48
N GLY A 47 7.18 -21.37 -19.83
CA GLY A 47 8.46 -21.70 -20.46
C GLY A 47 8.71 -20.88 -21.73
N GLY A 48 9.89 -20.27 -21.84
CA GLY A 48 10.26 -19.41 -22.96
C GLY A 48 9.77 -17.96 -22.86
N THR A 49 9.16 -17.57 -21.73
CA THR A 49 8.77 -16.18 -21.42
C THR A 49 9.51 -15.67 -20.19
N SER A 50 9.43 -14.36 -19.91
CA SER A 50 10.09 -13.75 -18.76
C SER A 50 9.26 -12.57 -18.22
N MET A 51 9.19 -12.44 -16.90
CA MET A 51 8.59 -11.26 -16.26
C MET A 51 9.40 -9.98 -16.51
N PHE A 52 10.66 -10.08 -16.93
CA PHE A 52 11.43 -8.94 -17.41
C PHE A 52 10.91 -8.34 -18.73
N GLU A 53 10.02 -9.04 -19.43
CA GLU A 53 9.30 -8.58 -20.63
C GLU A 53 7.96 -7.89 -20.29
N SER A 54 7.87 -7.31 -19.09
CA SER A 54 6.74 -6.48 -18.63
C SER A 54 7.16 -5.01 -18.47
N GLN A 55 6.19 -4.11 -18.29
CA GLN A 55 6.46 -2.71 -17.93
C GLN A 55 7.33 -2.61 -16.67
N LEU A 56 7.02 -3.40 -15.64
CA LEU A 56 7.79 -3.48 -14.40
C LEU A 56 9.22 -3.97 -14.66
N GLY A 57 9.37 -5.07 -15.36
CA GLY A 57 10.67 -5.65 -15.71
C GLY A 57 11.59 -4.71 -16.49
N VAL A 58 11.04 -3.97 -17.46
CA VAL A 58 11.77 -2.94 -18.20
C VAL A 58 12.12 -1.76 -17.29
N ALA A 59 11.21 -1.36 -16.41
CA ALA A 59 11.42 -0.24 -15.50
C ALA A 59 12.49 -0.54 -14.44
N ILE A 60 12.56 -1.76 -13.91
CA ILE A 60 13.62 -2.20 -12.99
C ILE A 60 14.99 -2.03 -13.64
N ARG A 61 15.17 -2.56 -14.86
CA ARG A 61 16.47 -2.48 -15.57
C ARG A 61 16.84 -1.05 -15.95
N ARG A 62 15.86 -0.16 -16.12
CA ARG A 62 16.09 1.25 -16.40
C ARG A 62 16.46 2.03 -15.13
N TRP A 63 15.66 1.92 -14.07
CA TRP A 63 15.74 2.83 -12.92
C TRP A 63 16.50 2.26 -11.74
N CYS A 64 16.42 0.95 -11.49
CA CYS A 64 17.16 0.30 -10.40
C CYS A 64 18.60 -0.05 -10.80
N GLY A 65 18.85 -0.33 -12.10
CA GLY A 65 20.17 -0.65 -12.62
C GLY A 65 21.27 0.34 -12.19
N PRO A 66 21.08 1.66 -12.43
CA PRO A 66 22.05 2.68 -12.01
C PRO A 66 22.34 2.73 -10.50
N VAL A 67 21.37 2.37 -9.65
CA VAL A 67 21.57 2.31 -8.19
C VAL A 67 22.48 1.14 -7.78
N LEU A 68 22.57 0.11 -8.64
CA LEU A 68 23.40 -1.07 -8.48
C LEU A 68 24.66 -1.06 -9.37
N ASP A 69 25.07 0.14 -9.81
CA ASP A 69 26.26 0.39 -10.64
C ASP A 69 26.18 -0.20 -12.07
N LEU A 70 24.97 -0.37 -12.61
CA LEU A 70 24.75 -0.82 -13.99
C LEU A 70 24.36 0.34 -14.90
N GLU A 71 24.71 0.21 -16.17
CA GLU A 71 24.14 1.07 -17.21
C GLU A 71 22.62 0.87 -17.29
N PRO A 72 21.85 1.95 -17.52
CA PRO A 72 20.43 1.83 -17.76
C PRO A 72 20.11 0.85 -18.90
N HIS A 73 19.07 0.04 -18.73
CA HIS A 73 18.64 -0.97 -19.70
C HIS A 73 19.61 -2.15 -19.90
N ALA A 74 20.45 -2.45 -18.91
CA ALA A 74 21.15 -3.74 -18.84
C ALA A 74 20.20 -4.92 -19.11
N SER A 75 20.72 -6.04 -19.63
CA SER A 75 19.90 -7.24 -19.81
C SER A 75 19.41 -7.79 -18.46
N ALA A 76 18.36 -8.61 -18.47
CA ALA A 76 17.87 -9.24 -17.25
C ALA A 76 18.95 -10.10 -16.59
N GLU A 77 19.72 -10.82 -17.40
CA GLU A 77 20.82 -11.68 -16.97
C GLU A 77 21.90 -10.87 -16.26
N HIS A 78 22.38 -9.79 -16.88
CA HIS A 78 23.40 -8.92 -16.28
C HIS A 78 22.87 -8.25 -15.00
N TYR A 79 21.60 -7.82 -14.99
CA TYR A 79 20.99 -7.23 -13.79
C TYR A 79 21.00 -8.22 -12.61
N LEU A 80 20.57 -9.46 -12.85
CA LEU A 80 20.51 -10.49 -11.81
C LEU A 80 21.89 -10.95 -11.37
N GLU A 81 22.85 -11.10 -12.29
CA GLU A 81 24.25 -11.42 -11.99
C GLU A 81 24.84 -10.37 -11.06
N ARG A 82 24.72 -9.08 -11.42
CA ARG A 82 25.22 -7.97 -10.59
C ARG A 82 24.53 -7.91 -9.23
N ARG A 83 23.21 -8.13 -9.19
CA ARG A 83 22.46 -8.16 -7.93
C ARG A 83 22.93 -9.31 -7.03
N ALA A 84 23.29 -10.46 -7.60
CA ALA A 84 23.78 -11.62 -6.86
C ALA A 84 25.25 -11.50 -6.39
N GLU A 85 26.07 -10.68 -7.06
CA GLU A 85 27.41 -10.33 -6.59
C GLU A 85 27.41 -9.46 -5.33
N LEU A 86 26.33 -8.70 -5.12
CA LEU A 86 26.17 -7.81 -3.97
C LEU A 86 25.57 -8.57 -2.78
N ASP A 87 25.95 -8.18 -1.57
CA ASP A 87 25.27 -8.64 -0.36
C ASP A 87 23.81 -8.13 -0.36
N PRO A 88 22.81 -8.98 -0.07
CA PRO A 88 21.39 -8.58 -0.07
C PRO A 88 21.08 -7.37 0.81
N ARG A 89 21.77 -7.20 1.95
CA ARG A 89 21.62 -6.02 2.82
C ARG A 89 22.07 -4.77 2.10
N THR A 90 23.18 -4.86 1.36
CA THR A 90 23.71 -3.75 0.56
C THR A 90 22.75 -3.36 -0.57
N VAL A 91 22.15 -4.35 -1.25
CA VAL A 91 21.11 -4.09 -2.27
C VAL A 91 19.93 -3.34 -1.66
N ASN A 92 19.41 -3.85 -0.53
CA ASN A 92 18.30 -3.23 0.19
C ASN A 92 18.63 -1.81 0.66
N GLU A 93 19.78 -1.59 1.30
CA GLU A 93 20.20 -0.27 1.77
C GLU A 93 20.33 0.74 0.62
N ARG A 94 20.95 0.35 -0.50
CA ARG A 94 21.12 1.25 -1.64
C ARG A 94 19.79 1.65 -2.25
N LEU A 95 18.91 0.69 -2.53
CA LEU A 95 17.63 0.93 -3.18
C LEU A 95 16.64 1.66 -2.26
N LEU A 96 16.53 1.27 -0.99
CA LEU A 96 15.65 1.93 -0.03
C LEU A 96 16.09 3.38 0.25
N ARG A 97 17.41 3.64 0.41
CA ARG A 97 17.90 5.01 0.57
C ARG A 97 17.72 5.83 -0.70
N ALA A 98 17.93 5.25 -1.86
CA ALA A 98 17.67 5.90 -3.15
C ALA A 98 16.19 6.17 -3.39
N ALA A 99 15.27 5.47 -2.71
CA ALA A 99 13.84 5.76 -2.76
C ALA A 99 13.50 7.10 -2.09
N GLY A 100 14.31 7.59 -1.15
CA GLY A 100 14.09 8.86 -0.46
C GLY A 100 12.73 8.94 0.23
N ILE A 101 12.31 7.85 0.86
CA ILE A 101 11.08 7.79 1.68
C ILE A 101 11.48 8.03 3.14
N ASP A 102 10.78 8.92 3.81
CA ASP A 102 11.09 9.36 5.18
C ASP A 102 10.42 8.48 6.24
N ARG A 103 9.32 7.83 5.86
CA ARG A 103 8.54 6.98 6.76
C ARG A 103 7.78 5.90 5.99
N TYR A 104 7.81 4.69 6.53
CA TYR A 104 7.10 3.52 6.01
C TYR A 104 6.02 3.06 6.98
N LEU A 105 4.79 2.89 6.51
CA LEU A 105 3.72 2.26 7.30
C LEU A 105 3.57 0.81 6.84
N ILE A 106 4.16 -0.11 7.59
CA ILE A 106 4.40 -1.49 7.19
C ILE A 106 3.29 -2.38 7.69
N GLU A 107 2.62 -3.05 6.77
CA GLU A 107 1.64 -4.07 7.08
C GLU A 107 2.34 -5.43 7.29
N THR A 108 2.22 -6.00 8.49
CA THR A 108 3.05 -7.12 8.95
C THR A 108 2.40 -8.51 8.85
N GLY A 109 1.13 -8.59 8.44
CA GLY A 109 0.34 -9.81 8.39
C GLY A 109 0.42 -10.60 7.08
N HIS A 110 1.12 -10.12 6.05
CA HIS A 110 1.40 -10.91 4.84
C HIS A 110 2.80 -11.50 4.87
N ARG A 111 2.89 -12.81 5.17
CA ARG A 111 4.18 -13.55 5.13
C ARG A 111 5.27 -12.83 5.94
N GLY A 112 4.92 -12.33 7.12
CA GLY A 112 5.79 -11.49 7.95
C GLY A 112 7.12 -12.14 8.30
N ASP A 113 7.17 -13.49 8.39
CA ASP A 113 8.38 -14.25 8.69
C ASP A 113 9.38 -14.30 7.51
N ASP A 114 8.93 -14.00 6.28
CA ASP A 114 9.77 -14.05 5.07
C ASP A 114 10.47 -12.72 4.77
N ILE A 115 10.10 -11.64 5.47
CA ILE A 115 10.47 -10.26 5.16
C ILE A 115 10.92 -9.51 6.42
N LEU A 116 11.62 -8.38 6.23
CA LEU A 116 11.99 -7.52 7.36
C LEU A 116 10.76 -6.91 8.04
N ASP A 117 10.80 -6.89 9.37
CA ASP A 117 9.85 -6.18 10.21
C ASP A 117 10.09 -4.65 10.17
N PRO A 118 9.27 -3.83 10.86
CA PRO A 118 9.47 -2.39 10.87
C PRO A 118 10.86 -1.93 11.36
N GLU A 119 11.46 -2.58 12.36
CA GLU A 119 12.79 -2.24 12.85
C GLU A 119 13.88 -2.53 11.80
N GLY A 120 13.78 -3.68 11.13
CA GLY A 120 14.66 -4.06 10.04
C GLY A 120 14.55 -3.09 8.86
N MET A 121 13.32 -2.72 8.48
CA MET A 121 13.07 -1.73 7.43
C MET A 121 13.61 -0.34 7.78
N ALA A 122 13.41 0.13 9.01
CA ALA A 122 13.99 1.40 9.50
C ALA A 122 15.51 1.39 9.43
N THR A 123 16.14 0.27 9.83
CA THR A 123 17.60 0.11 9.80
C THR A 123 18.15 0.17 8.36
N ARG A 124 17.54 -0.55 7.41
CA ARG A 124 18.02 -0.59 6.03
C ARG A 124 17.79 0.73 5.29
N SER A 125 16.61 1.31 5.45
CA SER A 125 16.25 2.57 4.79
C SER A 125 16.92 3.80 5.42
N GLY A 126 17.27 3.75 6.72
CA GLY A 126 17.68 4.94 7.46
C GLY A 126 16.51 5.90 7.75
N ALA A 127 15.27 5.40 7.67
CA ALA A 127 14.04 6.17 7.81
C ALA A 127 13.18 5.67 8.98
N ALA A 128 12.08 6.35 9.29
CA ALA A 128 11.12 5.87 10.27
C ALA A 128 10.28 4.72 9.70
N ALA A 129 9.82 3.81 10.57
CA ALA A 129 8.89 2.76 10.20
C ALA A 129 7.89 2.54 11.34
N ASP A 130 6.62 2.40 10.98
CA ASP A 130 5.51 2.21 11.92
C ASP A 130 4.67 1.00 11.47
N THR A 131 4.03 0.32 12.42
CA THR A 131 3.26 -0.90 12.16
C THR A 131 1.83 -0.60 11.70
N VAL A 132 1.33 -1.38 10.75
CA VAL A 132 -0.09 -1.52 10.39
C VAL A 132 -0.53 -2.97 10.62
N VAL A 133 -1.60 -3.16 11.38
CA VAL A 133 -2.07 -4.49 11.80
C VAL A 133 -3.11 -5.04 10.82
N ARG A 134 -2.91 -6.24 10.27
CA ARG A 134 -3.95 -6.94 9.47
C ARG A 134 -4.95 -7.66 10.35
N LEU A 135 -6.22 -7.24 10.24
CA LEU A 135 -7.33 -7.75 11.05
C LEU A 135 -7.53 -9.25 10.90
N GLU A 136 -7.37 -9.76 9.68
CA GLU A 136 -7.50 -11.18 9.38
C GLU A 136 -6.40 -11.99 10.06
N ARG A 137 -5.17 -11.45 10.18
CA ARG A 137 -4.08 -12.11 10.89
C ARG A 137 -4.33 -12.15 12.39
N VAL A 138 -4.91 -11.11 12.98
CA VAL A 138 -5.33 -11.11 14.40
C VAL A 138 -6.31 -12.25 14.67
N ALA A 139 -7.29 -12.46 13.77
CA ALA A 139 -8.23 -13.55 13.90
C ALA A 139 -7.57 -14.94 13.77
N GLU A 140 -6.67 -15.10 12.80
CA GLU A 140 -5.93 -16.36 12.58
C GLU A 140 -4.99 -16.69 13.76
N GLN A 141 -4.28 -15.70 14.32
CA GLN A 141 -3.46 -15.87 15.53
C GLN A 141 -4.29 -16.30 16.75
N LEU A 142 -5.50 -15.76 16.88
CA LEU A 142 -6.40 -16.20 17.95
C LEU A 142 -6.81 -17.65 17.72
N ALA A 143 -7.18 -18.04 16.50
CA ALA A 143 -7.52 -19.42 16.19
C ALA A 143 -6.37 -20.41 16.48
N GLU A 144 -5.11 -20.01 16.22
CA GLU A 144 -3.90 -20.79 16.56
C GLU A 144 -3.73 -21.02 18.08
N SER A 145 -4.30 -20.14 18.92
CA SER A 145 -4.26 -20.26 20.39
C SER A 145 -5.41 -21.08 21.00
N GLU A 146 -6.27 -21.67 20.15
CA GLU A 146 -7.42 -22.53 20.52
C GLU A 146 -8.36 -21.95 21.60
N PRO A 147 -8.86 -20.71 21.47
CA PRO A 147 -9.76 -20.11 22.43
C PRO A 147 -11.16 -20.73 22.33
N ALA A 148 -11.89 -20.73 23.45
CA ALA A 148 -13.30 -21.07 23.41
C ALA A 148 -14.08 -20.07 22.54
N ALA A 149 -14.82 -20.55 21.53
CA ALA A 149 -15.62 -19.73 20.62
C ALA A 149 -16.55 -18.74 21.34
N ALA A 150 -17.08 -19.10 22.51
CA ALA A 150 -17.92 -18.24 23.33
C ALA A 150 -17.23 -16.93 23.76
N GLY A 151 -15.91 -16.95 23.94
CA GLY A 151 -15.08 -15.80 24.31
C GLY A 151 -14.49 -15.04 23.12
N TYR A 152 -14.66 -15.54 21.89
CA TYR A 152 -14.01 -14.98 20.70
C TYR A 152 -14.24 -13.46 20.52
N PRO A 153 -15.47 -12.90 20.64
CA PRO A 153 -15.67 -11.47 20.42
C PRO A 153 -14.82 -10.59 21.34
N ASP A 154 -14.75 -10.95 22.63
CA ASP A 154 -14.01 -10.17 23.61
C ASP A 154 -12.50 -10.38 23.50
N LEU A 155 -12.07 -11.60 23.16
CA LEU A 155 -10.66 -11.92 22.91
C LEU A 155 -10.14 -11.18 21.68
N PHE A 156 -10.91 -11.12 20.59
CA PHE A 156 -10.54 -10.35 19.40
C PHE A 156 -10.41 -8.85 19.69
N ARG A 157 -11.39 -8.26 20.38
CA ARG A 157 -11.33 -6.85 20.80
C ARG A 157 -10.10 -6.58 21.66
N ALA A 158 -9.80 -7.47 22.62
CA ALA A 158 -8.64 -7.33 23.49
C ALA A 158 -7.32 -7.47 22.72
N ALA A 159 -7.21 -8.46 21.84
CA ALA A 159 -6.03 -8.69 21.02
C ALA A 159 -5.76 -7.52 20.07
N LEU A 160 -6.81 -7.00 19.41
CA LEU A 160 -6.66 -5.84 18.54
C LEU A 160 -6.19 -4.61 19.32
N ARG A 161 -6.80 -4.31 20.48
CA ARG A 161 -6.37 -3.18 21.33
C ARG A 161 -4.94 -3.29 21.80
N GLU A 162 -4.46 -4.50 22.08
CA GLU A 162 -3.07 -4.70 22.48
C GLU A 162 -2.12 -4.39 21.32
N GLN A 163 -2.39 -4.92 20.11
CA GLN A 163 -1.56 -4.64 18.94
C GLN A 163 -1.61 -3.17 18.51
N LEU A 164 -2.75 -2.50 18.71
CA LEU A 164 -2.92 -1.07 18.41
C LEU A 164 -2.09 -0.13 19.31
N ARG A 165 -1.46 -0.62 20.38
CA ARG A 165 -0.57 0.23 21.21
C ARG A 165 0.67 0.70 20.46
N ASP A 166 1.15 -0.13 19.54
CA ASP A 166 2.39 0.10 18.78
C ASP A 166 2.14 0.18 17.26
N ALA A 167 0.87 0.37 16.86
CA ALA A 167 0.46 0.47 15.47
C ALA A 167 -0.27 1.78 15.19
N VAL A 168 -0.15 2.28 13.96
CA VAL A 168 -0.76 3.55 13.52
C VAL A 168 -2.10 3.36 12.81
N GLY A 169 -2.47 2.11 12.52
CA GLY A 169 -3.71 1.76 11.84
C GLY A 169 -3.81 0.27 11.58
N VAL A 170 -4.82 -0.10 10.78
CA VAL A 170 -5.12 -1.49 10.44
C VAL A 170 -5.31 -1.68 8.93
N LYS A 171 -5.17 -2.92 8.46
CA LYS A 171 -5.52 -3.38 7.10
C LYS A 171 -6.59 -4.44 7.18
N SER A 172 -7.56 -4.36 6.28
CA SER A 172 -8.41 -5.48 5.90
C SER A 172 -8.09 -5.93 4.48
N ILE A 173 -8.00 -7.24 4.31
CA ILE A 173 -7.92 -7.93 3.02
C ILE A 173 -9.27 -8.56 2.63
N ALA A 174 -10.40 -8.00 3.08
CA ALA A 174 -11.74 -8.52 2.76
C ALA A 174 -11.95 -8.74 1.25
N ALA A 175 -11.37 -7.90 0.39
CA ALA A 175 -11.36 -8.08 -1.06
C ALA A 175 -10.83 -9.45 -1.53
N TYR A 176 -9.80 -9.99 -0.86
CA TYR A 176 -9.22 -11.31 -1.14
C TYR A 176 -10.03 -12.48 -0.57
N ARG A 177 -10.97 -12.22 0.34
CA ARG A 177 -11.65 -13.29 1.10
C ARG A 177 -13.13 -13.37 0.79
N ILE A 178 -13.82 -12.25 0.95
CA ILE A 178 -15.28 -12.18 0.94
C ILE A 178 -15.83 -11.16 -0.06
N GLY A 179 -14.96 -10.48 -0.81
CA GLY A 179 -15.33 -9.36 -1.68
C GLY A 179 -15.66 -8.09 -0.90
N LEU A 180 -15.90 -6.99 -1.63
CA LEU A 180 -16.32 -5.70 -1.04
C LEU A 180 -17.84 -5.52 -1.03
N ASP A 181 -18.60 -6.49 -1.56
CA ASP A 181 -20.05 -6.62 -1.52
C ASP A 181 -20.56 -7.35 -0.27
N PHE A 182 -19.75 -7.39 0.80
CA PHE A 182 -20.17 -7.93 2.08
C PHE A 182 -21.35 -7.11 2.65
N ASP A 183 -22.24 -7.76 3.41
CA ASP A 183 -23.37 -7.05 4.02
C ASP A 183 -22.83 -5.97 4.98
N PRO A 184 -23.23 -4.69 4.82
CA PRO A 184 -22.60 -3.56 5.49
C PRO A 184 -22.90 -3.49 6.99
N GLU A 185 -23.91 -4.21 7.49
CA GLU A 185 -24.36 -4.09 8.88
C GLU A 185 -23.38 -4.71 9.89
N ARG A 186 -23.42 -4.20 11.12
CA ARG A 186 -22.62 -4.75 12.21
C ARG A 186 -23.14 -6.13 12.62
N PRO A 187 -22.28 -7.17 12.68
CA PRO A 187 -22.69 -8.45 13.22
C PRO A 187 -22.86 -8.37 14.74
N SER A 188 -23.87 -9.05 15.26
CA SER A 188 -24.08 -9.24 16.69
C SER A 188 -23.08 -10.24 17.28
N ASP A 189 -22.73 -10.09 18.56
CA ASP A 189 -21.86 -11.06 19.25
C ASP A 189 -22.42 -12.50 19.21
N ALA A 190 -23.74 -12.68 19.06
CA ALA A 190 -24.34 -13.99 18.88
C ALA A 190 -24.02 -14.60 17.52
N GLU A 191 -24.02 -13.81 16.44
CA GLU A 191 -23.59 -14.25 15.11
C GLU A 191 -22.10 -14.57 15.11
N VAL A 192 -21.28 -13.68 15.68
CA VAL A 192 -19.83 -13.85 15.77
C VAL A 192 -19.46 -15.14 16.51
N ARG A 193 -20.10 -15.42 17.66
CA ARG A 193 -19.88 -16.67 18.40
C ARG A 193 -20.22 -17.92 17.58
N ARG A 194 -21.31 -17.88 16.80
CA ARG A 194 -21.70 -19.01 15.94
C ARG A 194 -20.70 -19.23 14.81
N ALA A 195 -20.28 -18.14 14.15
CA ALA A 195 -19.28 -18.20 13.09
C ALA A 195 -17.93 -18.72 13.61
N ALA A 196 -17.46 -18.22 14.76
CA ALA A 196 -16.24 -18.70 15.41
C ALA A 196 -16.33 -20.18 15.78
N ALA A 197 -17.46 -20.64 16.32
CA ALA A 197 -17.65 -22.06 16.66
C ALA A 197 -17.58 -22.97 15.42
N SER A 198 -18.21 -22.55 14.31
CA SER A 198 -18.13 -23.29 13.04
C SER A 198 -16.69 -23.36 12.53
N TRP A 199 -16.01 -22.20 12.47
CA TRP A 199 -14.64 -22.12 11.98
C TRP A 199 -13.66 -22.95 12.83
N PHE A 200 -13.79 -22.93 14.16
CA PHE A 200 -12.95 -23.73 15.04
C PHE A 200 -13.23 -25.22 14.90
N THR A 201 -14.49 -25.63 14.69
CA THR A 201 -14.82 -27.03 14.41
C THR A 201 -14.18 -27.52 13.10
N GLU A 202 -14.13 -26.66 12.07
CA GLU A 202 -13.44 -26.98 10.81
C GLU A 202 -11.93 -27.14 11.01
N ILE A 203 -11.31 -26.26 11.80
CA ILE A 203 -9.87 -26.33 12.13
C ILE A 203 -9.57 -27.61 12.93
N GLU A 204 -10.38 -27.93 13.95
CA GLU A 204 -10.27 -29.19 14.71
C GLU A 204 -10.44 -30.42 13.80
N GLY A 205 -11.24 -30.29 12.74
CA GLY A 205 -11.41 -31.29 11.68
C GLY A 205 -10.25 -31.37 10.68
N GLY A 206 -9.20 -30.55 10.82
CA GLY A 206 -8.01 -30.55 9.99
C GLY A 206 -8.01 -29.50 8.86
N ALA A 207 -8.95 -28.56 8.85
CA ALA A 207 -8.89 -27.43 7.92
C ALA A 207 -7.69 -26.51 8.25
N ALA A 208 -7.17 -25.82 7.22
CA ALA A 208 -6.13 -24.82 7.43
C ALA A 208 -6.67 -23.63 8.25
N VAL A 209 -5.82 -23.04 9.10
CA VAL A 209 -6.15 -21.80 9.82
C VAL A 209 -6.10 -20.62 8.84
N ARG A 210 -7.21 -20.46 8.11
CA ARG A 210 -7.40 -19.41 7.12
C ARG A 210 -8.79 -18.82 7.31
N ILE A 211 -8.86 -17.54 7.67
CA ILE A 211 -10.16 -16.89 7.86
C ILE A 211 -10.84 -16.60 6.52
N SER A 212 -12.06 -17.10 6.34
CA SER A 212 -12.89 -16.81 5.16
C SER A 212 -14.35 -16.56 5.51
N ASP A 213 -14.72 -16.63 6.81
CA ASP A 213 -16.08 -16.38 7.25
C ASP A 213 -16.43 -14.87 7.19
N PRO A 214 -17.48 -14.48 6.46
CA PRO A 214 -17.83 -13.08 6.27
C PRO A 214 -18.29 -12.38 7.55
N VAL A 215 -18.87 -13.10 8.52
CA VAL A 215 -19.25 -12.53 9.82
C VAL A 215 -18.02 -12.16 10.62
N LEU A 216 -17.01 -13.03 10.67
CA LEU A 216 -15.77 -12.80 11.43
C LEU A 216 -14.93 -11.67 10.83
N ILE A 217 -14.76 -11.64 9.51
CA ILE A 217 -14.01 -10.56 8.82
C ILE A 217 -14.71 -9.22 9.03
N ARG A 218 -16.03 -9.18 8.83
CA ARG A 218 -16.83 -7.98 9.06
C ARG A 218 -16.81 -7.53 10.52
N PHE A 219 -16.79 -8.46 11.46
CA PHE A 219 -16.64 -8.16 12.88
C PHE A 219 -15.29 -7.49 13.17
N GLY A 220 -14.20 -7.98 12.58
CA GLY A 220 -12.89 -7.33 12.67
C GLY A 220 -12.91 -5.90 12.14
N ILE A 221 -13.50 -5.69 10.96
CA ILE A 221 -13.66 -4.36 10.35
C ILE A 221 -14.44 -3.41 11.28
N TRP A 222 -15.60 -3.84 11.80
CA TRP A 222 -16.41 -3.01 12.70
C TRP A 222 -15.72 -2.74 14.05
N THR A 223 -14.90 -3.67 14.52
CA THR A 223 -14.08 -3.45 15.73
C THR A 223 -13.05 -2.34 15.48
N ALA A 224 -12.39 -2.32 14.32
CA ALA A 224 -11.49 -1.22 13.96
C ALA A 224 -12.22 0.13 13.80
N VAL A 225 -13.47 0.10 13.33
CA VAL A 225 -14.33 1.30 13.29
C VAL A 225 -14.61 1.83 14.69
N ASP A 226 -14.91 0.95 15.66
CA ASP A 226 -15.17 1.33 17.05
C ASP A 226 -13.95 1.94 17.74
N GLU A 227 -12.76 1.42 17.42
CA GLU A 227 -11.48 1.95 17.89
C GLU A 227 -11.05 3.23 17.14
N GLY A 228 -11.90 3.74 16.22
CA GLY A 228 -11.67 4.98 15.48
C GLY A 228 -10.37 4.96 14.68
N GLN A 229 -10.00 3.83 14.09
CA GLN A 229 -8.68 3.66 13.44
C GLN A 229 -8.62 4.20 12.01
N ALA A 230 -7.39 4.33 11.50
CA ALA A 230 -7.14 4.38 10.05
C ALA A 230 -7.23 2.95 9.50
N ILE A 231 -8.21 2.69 8.64
CA ILE A 231 -8.56 1.37 8.13
C ILE A 231 -8.23 1.33 6.64
N GLN A 232 -7.18 0.61 6.30
CA GLN A 232 -6.81 0.33 4.93
C GLN A 232 -7.65 -0.82 4.37
N PHE A 233 -8.15 -0.65 3.15
CA PHE A 233 -8.80 -1.70 2.38
C PHE A 233 -8.03 -1.94 1.10
N HIS A 234 -7.78 -3.22 0.80
CA HIS A 234 -7.32 -3.60 -0.54
C HIS A 234 -8.42 -3.36 -1.56
N ILE A 235 -8.13 -2.63 -2.65
CA ILE A 235 -9.08 -2.36 -3.73
C ILE A 235 -8.47 -2.73 -5.09
N GLY A 236 -9.20 -3.46 -5.91
CA GLY A 236 -8.80 -3.77 -7.27
C GLY A 236 -7.65 -4.79 -7.38
N PHE A 237 -6.61 -4.42 -8.13
CA PHE A 237 -5.52 -5.28 -8.60
C PHE A 237 -4.87 -6.11 -7.49
N GLY A 238 -4.65 -7.39 -7.75
CA GLY A 238 -4.01 -8.35 -6.85
C GLY A 238 -3.81 -9.70 -7.55
N ASP A 239 -3.47 -10.71 -6.75
CA ASP A 239 -3.17 -12.07 -7.21
C ASP A 239 -4.43 -12.89 -7.61
N PRO A 240 -4.27 -14.14 -8.11
CA PRO A 240 -5.41 -14.99 -8.48
C PRO A 240 -6.36 -15.42 -7.35
N ASP A 241 -6.06 -15.13 -6.07
CA ASP A 241 -7.00 -15.31 -4.93
C ASP A 241 -8.08 -14.20 -4.93
N VAL A 242 -7.91 -13.14 -5.73
CA VAL A 242 -8.86 -12.03 -5.84
C VAL A 242 -9.92 -12.27 -6.91
N ASP A 243 -11.20 -12.18 -6.51
CA ASP A 243 -12.32 -11.97 -7.43
C ASP A 243 -12.40 -10.49 -7.84
N LEU A 244 -11.62 -10.07 -8.85
CA LEU A 244 -11.44 -8.64 -9.18
C LEU A 244 -12.75 -7.86 -9.38
N HIS A 245 -13.78 -8.50 -9.95
CA HIS A 245 -15.10 -7.88 -10.17
C HIS A 245 -15.85 -7.54 -8.87
N ARG A 246 -15.50 -8.18 -7.75
CA ARG A 246 -16.03 -7.91 -6.40
C ARG A 246 -15.15 -6.95 -5.60
N CYS A 247 -14.13 -6.38 -6.25
CA CYS A 247 -13.16 -5.47 -5.64
C CYS A 247 -13.33 -4.02 -6.11
N ASP A 248 -14.46 -3.69 -6.73
CA ASP A 248 -14.87 -2.31 -7.00
C ASP A 248 -15.21 -1.60 -5.68
N PRO A 249 -14.56 -0.47 -5.35
CA PRO A 249 -14.78 0.21 -4.08
C PRO A 249 -16.21 0.75 -3.94
N LEU A 250 -16.98 0.94 -5.03
CA LEU A 250 -18.38 1.37 -4.96
C LEU A 250 -19.26 0.39 -4.18
N LEU A 251 -18.87 -0.88 -4.07
CA LEU A 251 -19.58 -1.89 -3.27
C LEU A 251 -19.57 -1.54 -1.78
N LEU A 252 -18.59 -0.76 -1.31
CA LEU A 252 -18.51 -0.26 0.07
C LEU A 252 -19.45 0.91 0.37
N THR A 253 -20.22 1.42 -0.60
CA THR A 253 -20.98 2.67 -0.45
C THR A 253 -21.92 2.67 0.76
N GLU A 254 -22.66 1.58 1.00
CA GLU A 254 -23.57 1.51 2.16
C GLU A 254 -22.79 1.47 3.48
N TRP A 255 -21.71 0.70 3.55
CA TRP A 255 -20.85 0.64 4.73
C TRP A 255 -20.22 2.00 5.03
N LEU A 256 -19.76 2.74 4.01
CA LEU A 256 -19.24 4.10 4.15
C LEU A 256 -20.28 5.09 4.70
N ARG A 257 -21.56 4.93 4.34
CA ARG A 257 -22.65 5.73 4.93
C ARG A 257 -22.84 5.44 6.41
N LEU A 258 -22.74 4.17 6.81
CA LEU A 258 -22.87 3.75 8.21
C LEU A 258 -21.69 4.22 9.07
N THR A 259 -20.50 4.35 8.50
CA THR A 259 -19.28 4.72 9.24
C THR A 259 -18.95 6.22 9.24
N ARG A 260 -19.68 7.04 8.48
CA ARG A 260 -19.36 8.46 8.25
C ARG A 260 -19.18 9.33 9.52
N THR A 261 -19.71 8.91 10.66
CA THR A 261 -19.62 9.63 11.94
C THR A 261 -18.82 8.88 13.02
N SER A 262 -18.14 7.78 12.69
CA SER A 262 -17.44 6.95 13.69
C SER A 262 -16.13 7.55 14.17
N GLY A 263 -15.52 8.46 13.40
CA GLY A 263 -14.15 8.96 13.63
C GLY A 263 -13.06 8.09 12.99
N ALA A 264 -13.42 6.93 12.43
CA ALA A 264 -12.51 6.12 11.62
C ALA A 264 -12.20 6.82 10.28
N ARG A 265 -11.02 6.55 9.74
CA ARG A 265 -10.60 6.99 8.40
C ARG A 265 -10.49 5.75 7.52
N VAL A 266 -10.99 5.81 6.30
CA VAL A 266 -10.98 4.69 5.36
C VAL A 266 -10.00 5.00 4.25
N LEU A 267 -9.05 4.10 4.00
CA LEU A 267 -7.98 4.27 3.03
C LEU A 267 -8.11 3.19 1.97
N LEU A 268 -8.53 3.60 0.78
CA LEU A 268 -8.69 2.74 -0.38
C LEU A 268 -7.34 2.57 -1.06
N LEU A 269 -6.74 1.39 -0.92
CA LEU A 269 -5.41 1.10 -1.43
C LEU A 269 -5.46 0.57 -2.86
N HIS A 270 -4.43 0.88 -3.64
CA HIS A 270 -4.12 0.41 -5.00
C HIS A 270 -5.08 0.90 -6.08
N CYS A 271 -6.37 0.67 -5.84
CA CYS A 271 -7.55 1.10 -6.58
C CYS A 271 -7.63 0.71 -8.06
N TYR A 272 -6.55 0.43 -8.78
CA TYR A 272 -6.58 0.08 -10.20
C TYR A 272 -7.37 -1.22 -10.45
N PRO A 273 -8.29 -1.30 -11.44
CA PRO A 273 -8.61 -0.30 -12.47
C PRO A 273 -9.74 0.67 -12.06
N PHE A 274 -10.14 0.68 -10.80
CA PHE A 274 -11.25 1.43 -10.21
C PHE A 274 -10.81 2.75 -9.53
N HIS A 275 -9.64 3.31 -9.83
CA HIS A 275 -9.14 4.54 -9.20
C HIS A 275 -10.06 5.75 -9.37
N ARG A 276 -10.80 5.83 -10.49
CA ARG A 276 -11.87 6.84 -10.66
C ARG A 276 -13.05 6.65 -9.70
N ASN A 277 -13.44 5.41 -9.43
CA ASN A 277 -14.50 5.08 -8.47
C ASN A 277 -14.05 5.43 -7.05
N ALA A 278 -12.81 5.10 -6.70
CA ALA A 278 -12.22 5.50 -5.42
C ALA A 278 -12.19 7.03 -5.26
N GLY A 279 -11.80 7.76 -6.31
CA GLY A 279 -11.81 9.22 -6.30
C GLY A 279 -13.20 9.83 -6.13
N TYR A 280 -14.23 9.25 -6.75
CA TYR A 280 -15.62 9.62 -6.49
C TYR A 280 -16.00 9.41 -5.01
N LEU A 281 -15.65 8.27 -4.40
CA LEU A 281 -15.96 8.01 -2.99
C LEU A 281 -15.22 8.97 -2.05
N ALA A 282 -13.94 9.24 -2.31
CA ALA A 282 -13.16 10.24 -1.57
C ALA A 282 -13.75 11.66 -1.71
N HIS A 283 -14.38 11.95 -2.84
CA HIS A 283 -15.09 13.22 -3.06
C HIS A 283 -16.35 13.35 -2.20
N VAL A 284 -17.16 12.30 -2.09
CA VAL A 284 -18.46 12.36 -1.41
C VAL A 284 -18.43 11.97 0.07
N PHE A 285 -17.41 11.24 0.52
CA PHE A 285 -17.24 10.82 1.91
C PHE A 285 -16.00 11.48 2.55
N PRO A 286 -16.18 12.44 3.48
CA PRO A 286 -15.06 13.20 4.07
C PRO A 286 -14.08 12.39 4.91
N HIS A 287 -14.34 11.11 5.20
CA HIS A 287 -13.43 10.22 5.93
C HIS A 287 -12.72 9.21 5.03
N VAL A 288 -12.92 9.29 3.71
CA VAL A 288 -12.32 8.38 2.71
C VAL A 288 -11.11 9.02 2.05
N PHE A 289 -10.04 8.25 1.93
CA PHE A 289 -8.79 8.55 1.25
C PHE A 289 -8.52 7.46 0.20
N CYS A 290 -7.67 7.75 -0.78
CA CYS A 290 -7.25 6.75 -1.75
C CYS A 290 -5.83 6.97 -2.27
N ASP A 291 -5.22 5.89 -2.72
CA ASP A 291 -3.95 5.89 -3.44
C ASP A 291 -4.06 5.11 -4.76
N VAL A 292 -2.97 5.07 -5.51
CA VAL A 292 -2.79 4.24 -6.70
C VAL A 292 -1.50 3.40 -6.64
N GLY A 293 -1.00 3.13 -5.43
CA GLY A 293 0.16 2.25 -5.20
C GLY A 293 -0.08 0.85 -5.77
N LEU A 294 0.93 -0.03 -5.73
CA LEU A 294 0.96 -1.27 -6.52
C LEU A 294 1.00 -1.01 -8.03
N ALA A 295 -0.11 -0.51 -8.58
CA ALA A 295 -0.31 -0.26 -10.00
C ALA A 295 0.80 0.62 -10.60
N ILE A 296 1.28 1.64 -9.87
CA ILE A 296 2.38 2.52 -10.35
C ILE A 296 3.61 1.72 -10.79
N ASN A 297 4.01 0.70 -10.05
CA ASN A 297 5.12 -0.18 -10.41
C ASN A 297 4.82 -0.92 -11.72
N TYR A 298 3.65 -1.55 -11.79
CA TYR A 298 3.26 -2.45 -12.87
C TYR A 298 2.89 -1.76 -14.18
N VAL A 299 2.38 -0.53 -14.15
CA VAL A 299 2.12 0.25 -15.38
C VAL A 299 3.39 0.95 -15.90
N GLY A 300 4.46 0.98 -15.11
CA GLY A 300 5.80 1.43 -15.51
C GLY A 300 5.80 2.80 -16.20
N ALA A 301 6.09 2.82 -17.50
CA ALA A 301 6.12 4.05 -18.31
C ALA A 301 4.77 4.79 -18.37
N ARG A 302 3.65 4.10 -18.10
CA ARG A 302 2.29 4.68 -18.09
C ARG A 302 1.85 5.20 -16.72
N SER A 303 2.71 5.16 -15.70
CA SER A 303 2.43 5.72 -14.37
C SER A 303 1.86 7.15 -14.38
N PRO A 304 2.31 8.11 -15.22
CA PRO A 304 1.73 9.44 -15.23
C PRO A 304 0.23 9.45 -15.56
N GLN A 305 -0.24 8.57 -16.44
CA GLN A 305 -1.66 8.53 -16.81
C GLN A 305 -2.53 8.09 -15.64
N VAL A 306 -2.16 7.02 -14.94
CA VAL A 306 -2.93 6.52 -13.79
C VAL A 306 -2.97 7.54 -12.66
N ILE A 307 -1.85 8.25 -12.44
CA ILE A 307 -1.76 9.34 -11.44
C ILE A 307 -2.65 10.51 -11.86
N ALA A 308 -2.63 10.92 -13.12
CA ALA A 308 -3.48 12.01 -13.60
C ALA A 308 -4.97 11.65 -13.44
N GLU A 309 -5.36 10.43 -13.82
CA GLU A 309 -6.75 9.95 -13.70
C GLU A 309 -7.21 9.85 -12.24
N SER A 310 -6.33 9.48 -11.30
CA SER A 310 -6.68 9.41 -9.89
C SER A 310 -6.90 10.77 -9.23
N LEU A 311 -6.45 11.84 -9.86
CA LEU A 311 -6.58 13.22 -9.38
C LEU A 311 -7.74 13.99 -10.02
N GLU A 312 -8.54 13.36 -10.90
CA GLU A 312 -9.66 14.00 -11.60
C GLU A 312 -10.79 14.44 -10.65
N LEU A 313 -11.20 13.57 -9.72
CA LEU A 313 -12.28 13.83 -8.76
C LEU A 313 -11.83 13.84 -7.30
N THR A 314 -10.75 13.12 -7.00
CA THR A 314 -10.23 12.97 -5.64
C THR A 314 -9.87 14.34 -5.08
N PRO A 315 -10.49 14.77 -3.97
CA PRO A 315 -10.01 15.95 -3.27
C PRO A 315 -8.53 15.77 -2.92
N PHE A 316 -7.71 16.77 -3.22
CA PHE A 316 -6.26 16.66 -3.05
C PHE A 316 -5.79 16.45 -1.61
N ASP A 317 -6.64 16.72 -0.63
CA ASP A 317 -6.43 16.36 0.78
C ASP A 317 -6.81 14.91 1.08
N ARG A 318 -7.13 14.09 0.07
CA ARG A 318 -7.54 12.70 0.22
C ARG A 318 -6.75 11.74 -0.65
N ALA A 319 -5.94 12.26 -1.58
CA ALA A 319 -4.96 11.49 -2.32
C ALA A 319 -3.70 11.23 -1.46
N LEU A 320 -3.19 10.00 -1.53
CA LEU A 320 -2.03 9.53 -0.76
C LEU A 320 -1.01 8.84 -1.68
N PHE A 321 0.21 8.65 -1.17
CA PHE A 321 1.28 7.89 -1.82
C PHE A 321 1.53 6.56 -1.09
N SER A 322 1.46 5.46 -1.82
CA SER A 322 1.97 4.16 -1.36
C SER A 322 2.76 3.47 -2.47
N THR A 323 3.73 2.64 -2.08
CA THR A 323 4.42 1.76 -3.04
C THR A 323 3.70 0.44 -3.20
N ASP A 324 3.07 -0.05 -2.13
CA ASP A 324 2.65 -1.45 -1.96
C ASP A 324 3.78 -2.45 -2.24
N ALA A 325 5.03 -2.04 -2.01
CA ALA A 325 6.16 -2.90 -2.27
C ALA A 325 6.21 -4.06 -1.27
N TRP A 326 6.34 -5.28 -1.78
CA TRP A 326 6.59 -6.49 -1.00
C TRP A 326 7.85 -7.21 -1.50
N GLY A 327 8.73 -7.59 -0.57
CA GLY A 327 9.91 -8.42 -0.85
C GLY A 327 11.08 -7.70 -1.52
N LEU A 328 10.88 -7.00 -2.64
CA LEU A 328 11.97 -6.39 -3.40
C LEU A 328 12.15 -4.89 -3.11
N ALA A 329 13.37 -4.49 -2.71
CA ALA A 329 13.73 -3.08 -2.55
C ALA A 329 13.64 -2.28 -3.87
N GLU A 330 13.71 -2.97 -5.01
CA GLU A 330 13.45 -2.40 -6.34
C GLU A 330 12.07 -1.73 -6.44
N LEU A 331 11.04 -2.35 -5.86
CA LEU A 331 9.66 -1.84 -5.91
C LEU A 331 9.49 -0.55 -5.12
N TYR A 332 10.30 -0.34 -4.09
CA TYR A 332 10.34 0.90 -3.33
C TYR A 332 10.98 2.04 -4.12
N HIS A 333 12.18 1.81 -4.64
CA HIS A 333 12.88 2.80 -5.45
C HIS A 333 12.05 3.17 -6.68
N LEU A 334 11.51 2.17 -7.36
CA LEU A 334 10.70 2.36 -8.55
C LEU A 334 9.38 3.06 -8.24
N GLY A 335 8.65 2.62 -7.22
CA GLY A 335 7.36 3.20 -6.83
C GLY A 335 7.50 4.68 -6.51
N ALA A 336 8.50 5.04 -5.69
CA ALA A 336 8.80 6.43 -5.37
C ALA A 336 9.20 7.25 -6.60
N HIS A 337 10.09 6.72 -7.45
CA HIS A 337 10.55 7.40 -8.66
C HIS A 337 9.42 7.65 -9.66
N LEU A 338 8.66 6.61 -10.00
CA LEU A 338 7.56 6.68 -10.96
C LEU A 338 6.44 7.59 -10.46
N PHE A 339 6.13 7.53 -9.15
CA PHE A 339 5.14 8.38 -8.55
C PHE A 339 5.51 9.86 -8.64
N ARG A 340 6.70 10.25 -8.16
CA ARG A 340 7.19 11.63 -8.26
C ARG A 340 7.15 12.09 -9.70
N ARG A 341 7.74 11.32 -10.63
CA ARG A 341 7.76 11.67 -12.05
C ARG A 341 6.35 11.89 -12.62
N GLY A 342 5.40 11.01 -12.30
CA GLY A 342 4.03 11.13 -12.79
C GLY A 342 3.25 12.29 -12.18
N LEU A 343 3.41 12.53 -10.88
CA LEU A 343 2.78 13.66 -10.18
C LEU A 343 3.29 15.00 -10.74
N HIS A 344 4.61 15.14 -10.92
CA HIS A 344 5.20 16.34 -11.51
C HIS A 344 4.76 16.54 -12.95
N ALA A 345 4.81 15.51 -13.79
CA ALA A 345 4.36 15.62 -15.18
C ALA A 345 2.90 16.09 -15.27
N THR A 346 2.03 15.57 -14.39
CA THR A 346 0.61 15.95 -14.33
C THR A 346 0.44 17.43 -13.96
N ILE A 347 1.14 17.89 -12.93
CA ILE A 347 1.03 19.26 -12.43
C ILE A 347 1.65 20.25 -13.42
N ASP A 348 2.81 19.92 -14.00
CA ASP A 348 3.49 20.74 -14.99
C ASP A 348 2.61 20.93 -16.24
N GLU A 349 1.89 19.89 -16.66
CA GLU A 349 0.92 19.97 -17.76
C GLU A 349 -0.19 20.99 -17.45
N TRP A 350 -0.79 20.93 -16.26
CA TRP A 350 -1.84 21.86 -15.85
C TRP A 350 -1.34 23.31 -15.72
N ILE A 351 -0.13 23.52 -15.20
CA ILE A 351 0.49 24.84 -15.11
C ILE A 351 0.79 25.39 -16.51
N ALA A 352 1.37 24.57 -17.39
CA ALA A 352 1.69 24.97 -18.76
C ALA A 352 0.43 25.32 -19.57
N ALA A 353 -0.69 24.65 -19.29
CA ALA A 353 -2.00 24.97 -19.86
C ALA A 353 -2.63 26.26 -19.29
N GLY A 354 -2.09 26.82 -18.20
CA GLY A 354 -2.63 28.01 -17.53
C GLY A 354 -3.83 27.72 -16.63
N GLU A 355 -4.13 26.45 -16.35
CA GLU A 355 -5.22 26.02 -15.46
C GLU A 355 -4.81 26.11 -13.97
N TRP A 356 -3.51 26.06 -13.69
CA TRP A 356 -2.94 26.04 -12.34
C TRP A 356 -1.83 27.06 -12.15
N SER A 357 -1.69 27.56 -10.92
CA SER A 357 -0.51 28.29 -10.50
C SER A 357 0.59 27.35 -10.00
N ALA A 358 1.86 27.74 -10.13
CA ALA A 358 2.98 26.99 -9.55
C ALA A 358 2.85 26.81 -8.03
N ALA A 359 2.33 27.84 -7.34
CA ALA A 359 2.13 27.77 -5.89
C ALA A 359 1.08 26.74 -5.48
N ASP A 360 0.01 26.58 -6.27
CA ASP A 360 -1.00 25.53 -6.04
C ASP A 360 -0.41 24.14 -6.29
N GLY A 361 0.42 23.99 -7.33
CA GLY A 361 1.18 22.77 -7.62
C GLY A 361 2.09 22.35 -6.46
N ASP A 362 2.92 23.27 -5.95
CA ASP A 362 3.81 23.01 -4.81
C ASP A 362 3.04 22.60 -3.54
N ARG A 363 1.87 23.22 -3.31
CA ARG A 363 1.00 22.86 -2.19
C ARG A 363 0.38 21.47 -2.36
N LEU A 364 -0.03 21.12 -3.58
CA LEU A 364 -0.58 19.81 -3.90
C LEU A 364 0.45 18.70 -3.64
N ILE A 365 1.68 18.90 -4.11
CA ILE A 365 2.78 17.95 -3.96
C ILE A 365 3.04 17.63 -2.49
N ARG A 366 3.20 18.65 -1.64
CA ARG A 366 3.43 18.44 -0.19
C ARG A 366 2.29 17.66 0.47
N ARG A 367 1.04 17.93 0.06
CA ARG A 367 -0.14 17.24 0.60
C ARG A 367 -0.10 15.75 0.32
N ILE A 368 0.04 15.38 -0.95
CA ILE A 368 -0.04 13.98 -1.37
C ILE A 368 1.19 13.21 -0.88
N CYS A 369 2.37 13.82 -0.94
CA CYS A 369 3.61 13.17 -0.54
C CYS A 369 3.72 12.91 0.98
N GLY A 370 3.01 13.64 1.84
CA GLY A 370 3.05 13.32 3.28
C GLY A 370 2.03 14.00 4.19
N GLU A 371 1.63 15.26 3.96
CA GLU A 371 0.74 15.95 4.93
C GLU A 371 -0.62 15.25 5.09
N ASN A 372 -1.11 14.60 4.03
CA ASN A 372 -2.35 13.82 4.07
C ASN A 372 -2.21 12.55 4.93
N ALA A 373 -1.10 11.83 4.81
CA ALA A 373 -0.82 10.65 5.63
C ALA A 373 -0.70 11.04 7.11
N ILE A 374 0.03 12.11 7.44
CA ILE A 374 0.13 12.61 8.82
C ILE A 374 -1.25 12.84 9.43
N ARG A 375 -2.15 13.51 8.70
CA ARG A 375 -3.51 13.76 9.17
C ARG A 375 -4.35 12.48 9.27
N ALA A 376 -4.26 11.60 8.28
CA ALA A 376 -5.06 10.38 8.22
C ALA A 376 -4.71 9.41 9.35
N TYR A 377 -3.43 9.34 9.73
CA TYR A 377 -2.92 8.40 10.74
C TYR A 377 -2.62 9.05 12.10
N GLY A 378 -2.66 10.39 12.20
CA GLY A 378 -2.34 11.11 13.44
C GLY A 378 -0.87 11.02 13.83
N LEU A 379 0.04 11.07 12.85
CA LEU A 379 1.48 10.89 13.08
C LEU A 379 2.11 12.12 13.75
N ASP A 380 2.96 11.90 14.75
CA ASP A 380 3.57 12.98 15.55
C ASP A 380 4.66 13.79 14.82
N ARG A 381 5.19 13.31 13.68
CA ARG A 381 6.33 13.94 12.98
C ARG A 381 5.95 14.45 11.60
N VAL A 382 6.21 15.73 11.35
CA VAL A 382 6.17 16.32 10.01
C VAL A 382 7.53 16.07 9.35
N PRO A 383 7.59 15.47 8.14
CA PRO A 383 8.79 15.48 7.32
C PRO A 383 9.29 16.91 7.15
N ALA A 384 10.60 17.11 7.11
CA ALA A 384 11.15 18.44 6.87
C ALA A 384 10.95 18.79 5.38
N PHE A 385 9.74 19.21 5.01
CA PHE A 385 9.49 19.75 3.67
C PHE A 385 10.36 20.99 3.48
N PRO A 386 11.17 21.08 2.41
CA PRO A 386 11.92 22.30 2.17
C PRO A 386 10.92 23.44 1.99
N ALA A 387 11.19 24.59 2.63
CA ALA A 387 10.31 25.74 2.56
C ALA A 387 10.02 26.07 1.09
N ALA A 388 8.75 26.31 0.75
CA ALA A 388 8.36 26.76 -0.58
C ALA A 388 9.25 27.96 -0.94
N GLY A 389 10.00 27.84 -2.05
CA GLY A 389 11.04 28.78 -2.42
C GLY A 389 10.50 30.21 -2.37
N GLY A 390 10.93 30.98 -1.37
CA GLY A 390 10.72 32.41 -1.36
C GLY A 390 11.51 32.98 -2.53
N ALA A 391 10.80 33.50 -3.53
CA ALA A 391 11.41 34.26 -4.60
C ALA A 391 12.27 35.39 -3.99
N ALA A 392 13.57 35.36 -4.27
CA ALA A 392 14.47 36.50 -4.12
C ALA A 392 14.92 36.92 -5.52
#